data_AF-A0A939Y2R7-F1
#
_entry.id   AF-A0A939Y2R7-F1
#
_cell.length_a   1.000
_cell.length_b   1.000
_cell.length_c   1.000
_cell.angle_alpha   90.00
_cell.angle_beta   90.00
_cell.angle_gamma   90.00
#
_symmetry.space_group_name_H-M   'P 1'
#
loop_
_entity.id
_entity.type
_entity.pdbx_description
1 polymer ?
#
loop_
_entity_poly.entity_id
_entity_poly.type
_entity_poly.pdbx_seq_one_letter_code
_entity_poly.pdbx_strand_id
1 'polypeptide(L)'
;MKKLMSMLIVLAVALIPAMAPAQSAGEIPGIRGAETEEGLLREDLLSLFLKIGGTETDTAGASLKQAETACAVMKFCAGHGLEREDAQSLQALCLETLEKLEPEQLEAYQMIFPAVAGLIDACLADWDHNRAVFEDAGLADAMEALITDRQAGDSWQTLRDSLAAEQDRRDEGKEK
;
A
#
# COMPACT_ATOMS: atom_id res chain seq x y z
N MET A 1 48.56 24.24 43.98
CA MET A 1 48.31 24.29 42.52
C MET A 1 46.79 24.10 42.32
N LYS A 2 45.97 25.15 42.46
CA LYS A 2 45.36 25.97 41.38
C LYS A 2 44.79 25.18 40.19
N LYS A 3 43.44 25.09 40.13
CA LYS A 3 42.53 25.40 39.00
C LYS A 3 41.08 25.19 39.52
N LEU A 4 40.36 26.26 39.90
CA LEU A 4 39.43 27.08 39.09
C LEU A 4 38.19 26.26 38.66
N MET A 5 37.05 26.33 39.38
CA MET A 5 35.93 27.30 39.24
C MET A 5 35.27 27.34 37.86
N SER A 6 33.98 26.98 37.80
CA SER A 6 32.84 27.86 37.38
C SER A 6 31.57 27.04 37.07
N MET A 7 30.49 27.28 37.84
CA MET A 7 29.19 27.86 37.41
C MET A 7 28.19 26.81 36.88
N LEU A 8 27.07 26.43 37.53
CA LEU A 8 25.95 27.12 38.20
C LEU A 8 24.95 27.79 37.24
N ILE A 9 23.89 27.06 36.87
CA ILE A 9 22.57 27.54 36.37
C ILE A 9 21.53 26.51 36.86
N VAL A 10 20.84 26.68 37.99
CA VAL A 10 19.57 27.41 38.24
C VAL A 10 18.36 26.91 37.42
N LEU A 11 17.65 25.97 38.05
CA LEU A 11 16.20 25.76 38.18
C LEU A 11 15.24 26.72 37.44
N ALA A 12 14.27 26.17 36.70
CA ALA A 12 12.91 26.72 36.60
C ALA A 12 11.88 25.62 36.27
N VAL A 13 11.20 25.14 37.31
CA VAL A 13 9.92 24.43 37.23
C VAL A 13 8.83 25.48 37.00
N ALA A 14 7.99 25.30 35.99
CA ALA A 14 6.72 26.01 35.87
C ALA A 14 5.61 25.00 35.54
N LEU A 15 4.78 24.75 36.55
CA LEU A 15 3.58 23.96 36.55
C LEU A 15 2.42 24.95 36.68
N ILE A 16 1.53 25.09 35.68
CA ILE A 16 0.16 25.61 35.89
C ILE A 16 -0.81 24.93 34.90
N PRO A 17 -1.95 24.37 35.37
CA PRO A 17 -3.05 23.83 34.58
C PRO A 17 -4.17 24.86 34.37
N ALA A 18 -4.99 24.72 33.32
CA ALA A 18 -6.33 25.32 33.26
C ALA A 18 -7.23 24.63 32.21
N MET A 19 -8.41 24.17 32.66
CA MET A 19 -9.50 23.63 31.84
C MET A 19 -10.50 24.74 31.42
N ALA A 20 -10.97 24.67 30.15
CA ALA A 20 -12.32 24.96 29.59
C ALA A 20 -12.92 26.40 29.70
N PRO A 21 -13.94 26.84 28.90
CA PRO A 21 -14.91 26.09 28.07
C PRO A 21 -15.20 26.66 26.65
N ALA A 22 -16.30 26.18 26.03
CA ALA A 22 -16.63 26.10 24.61
C ALA A 22 -17.36 27.31 23.93
N GLN A 23 -17.49 27.18 22.60
CA GLN A 23 -18.44 27.76 21.62
C GLN A 23 -18.13 29.11 20.94
N SER A 24 -18.01 29.10 19.61
CA SER A 24 -19.02 29.66 18.67
C SER A 24 -18.44 29.93 17.27
N ALA A 25 -19.04 29.26 16.29
CA ALA A 25 -19.24 29.63 14.88
C ALA A 25 -18.34 30.68 14.21
N GLY A 26 -17.62 30.21 13.19
CA GLY A 26 -17.07 31.00 12.10
C GLY A 26 -16.73 30.07 10.94
N GLU A 27 -17.74 29.68 10.15
CA GLU A 27 -17.52 29.06 8.85
C GLU A 27 -16.71 30.02 7.96
N ILE A 28 -15.57 29.56 7.46
CA ILE A 28 -14.99 30.06 6.21
C ILE A 28 -14.96 28.87 5.25
N PRO A 29 -15.65 28.95 4.09
CA PRO A 29 -15.65 27.92 3.07
C PRO A 29 -14.32 27.95 2.33
N GLY A 30 -13.68 26.79 2.20
CA GLY A 30 -12.43 26.66 1.44
C GLY A 30 -11.32 25.96 2.22
N ILE A 31 -11.60 24.79 2.79
CA ILE A 31 -10.54 23.87 3.16
C ILE A 31 -10.05 23.24 1.85
N ARG A 32 -9.00 23.83 1.27
CA ARG A 32 -8.07 23.10 0.40
C ARG A 32 -7.78 21.77 1.09
N GLY A 33 -8.11 20.66 0.43
CA GLY A 33 -7.88 19.32 0.95
C GLY A 33 -6.45 19.20 1.45
N ALA A 34 -6.29 19.08 2.76
CA ALA A 34 -5.19 18.31 3.29
C ALA A 34 -5.59 16.87 2.94
N GLU A 35 -5.10 16.38 1.81
CA GLU A 35 -5.19 14.96 1.48
C GLU A 35 -4.47 14.25 2.64
N THR A 36 -5.23 13.63 3.53
CA THR A 36 -4.67 12.81 4.59
C THR A 36 -3.89 11.67 3.93
N GLU A 37 -2.83 11.15 4.56
CA GLU A 37 -2.05 10.04 4.00
C GLU A 37 -2.95 8.84 3.63
N GLU A 38 -4.02 8.62 4.40
CA GLU A 38 -5.08 7.64 4.10
C GLU A 38 -5.88 7.95 2.82
N GLY A 39 -6.13 9.23 2.52
CA GLY A 39 -6.78 9.66 1.28
C GLY A 39 -5.94 9.38 0.05
N LEU A 40 -4.63 9.63 0.13
CA LEU A 40 -3.68 9.31 -0.95
C LEU A 40 -3.55 7.79 -1.15
N LEU A 41 -3.43 7.03 -0.06
CA LEU A 41 -3.39 5.57 -0.10
C LEU A 41 -4.64 4.98 -0.80
N ARG A 42 -5.81 5.54 -0.52
CA ARG A 42 -7.09 5.12 -1.14
C ARG A 42 -7.11 5.35 -2.64
N GLU A 43 -6.66 6.50 -3.11
CA GLU A 43 -6.61 6.82 -4.54
C GLU A 43 -5.59 5.92 -5.26
N ASP A 44 -4.43 5.69 -4.64
CA ASP A 44 -3.41 4.81 -5.17
C ASP A 44 -3.88 3.36 -5.23
N LEU A 45 -4.62 2.87 -4.22
CA LEU A 45 -5.23 1.54 -4.23
C LEU A 45 -6.26 1.39 -5.36
N LEU A 46 -7.12 2.40 -5.56
CA LEU A 46 -8.09 2.37 -6.65
C LEU A 46 -7.39 2.31 -8.02
N SER A 47 -6.37 3.16 -8.21
CA SER A 47 -5.54 3.17 -9.41
C SER A 47 -4.86 1.82 -9.63
N LEU A 48 -4.34 1.21 -8.56
CA LEU A 48 -3.71 -0.10 -8.61
C LEU A 48 -4.69 -1.20 -9.03
N PHE A 49 -5.89 -1.24 -8.45
CA PHE A 49 -6.90 -2.25 -8.79
C PHE A 49 -7.39 -2.10 -10.22
N LEU A 50 -7.61 -0.87 -10.69
CA LEU A 50 -7.94 -0.60 -12.08
C LEU A 50 -6.82 -1.02 -13.03
N LYS A 51 -5.56 -0.80 -12.66
CA LYS A 51 -4.41 -1.25 -13.45
C LYS A 51 -4.31 -2.77 -13.53
N ILE A 52 -4.57 -3.46 -12.42
CA ILE A 52 -4.61 -4.93 -12.40
C ILE A 52 -5.74 -5.43 -13.30
N GLY A 53 -6.96 -4.91 -13.14
CA GLY A 53 -8.11 -5.29 -13.98
C GLY A 53 -7.97 -4.90 -15.46
N GLY A 54 -7.19 -3.86 -15.77
CA GLY A 54 -6.90 -3.43 -17.14
C GLY A 54 -5.73 -4.17 -17.81
N THR A 55 -5.14 -5.17 -17.14
CA THR A 55 -4.04 -5.95 -17.72
C THR A 55 -4.60 -6.97 -18.71
N GLU A 56 -4.30 -6.80 -20.00
CA GLU A 56 -4.78 -7.71 -21.04
C GLU A 56 -4.30 -9.15 -20.81
N THR A 57 -5.20 -10.12 -20.99
CA THR A 57 -4.89 -11.56 -21.00
C THR A 57 -5.02 -12.11 -22.42
N ASP A 58 -4.34 -13.23 -22.69
CA ASP A 58 -4.49 -14.02 -23.93
C ASP A 58 -4.12 -13.30 -25.24
N THR A 59 -3.44 -12.16 -25.16
CA THR A 59 -2.88 -11.43 -26.30
C THR A 59 -1.36 -11.63 -26.40
N ALA A 60 -0.82 -11.43 -27.60
CA ALA A 60 0.63 -11.36 -27.77
C ALA A 60 1.17 -10.16 -26.98
N GLY A 61 1.99 -10.43 -25.96
CA GLY A 61 2.52 -9.41 -25.05
C GLY A 61 1.82 -9.33 -23.68
N ALA A 62 0.83 -10.18 -23.41
CA ALA A 62 0.19 -10.26 -22.09
C ALA A 62 1.19 -10.50 -20.95
N SER A 63 2.25 -11.29 -21.18
CA SER A 63 3.32 -11.50 -20.21
C SER A 63 4.09 -10.22 -19.86
N LEU A 64 4.31 -9.33 -20.83
CA LEU A 64 4.95 -8.03 -20.60
C LEU A 64 4.05 -7.13 -19.74
N LYS A 65 2.73 -7.13 -20.01
CA LYS A 65 1.77 -6.38 -19.20
C LYS A 65 1.63 -6.92 -17.80
N GLN A 66 1.66 -8.24 -17.61
CA GLN A 66 1.72 -8.85 -16.29
C GLN A 66 2.98 -8.44 -15.53
N ALA A 67 4.15 -8.40 -16.18
CA ALA A 67 5.39 -7.91 -15.57
C ALA A 67 5.32 -6.42 -15.19
N GLU A 68 4.79 -5.57 -16.07
CA GLU A 68 4.53 -4.14 -15.79
C GLU A 68 3.61 -3.95 -14.58
N THR A 69 2.55 -4.75 -14.49
CA THR A 69 1.58 -4.69 -13.40
C THR A 69 2.18 -5.22 -12.10
N ALA A 70 2.90 -6.34 -12.12
CA ALA A 70 3.61 -6.87 -10.96
C ALA A 70 4.62 -5.85 -10.40
N CYS A 71 5.38 -5.20 -11.30
CA CYS A 71 6.30 -4.13 -10.89
C CYS A 71 5.56 -2.93 -10.29
N ALA A 72 4.39 -2.56 -10.83
CA ALA A 72 3.58 -1.48 -10.27
C ALA A 72 3.05 -1.79 -8.86
N VAL A 73 2.60 -3.03 -8.62
CA VAL A 73 2.20 -3.50 -7.28
C VAL A 73 3.36 -3.40 -6.30
N MET A 74 4.55 -3.86 -6.69
CA MET A 74 5.73 -3.78 -5.82
C MET A 74 6.16 -2.33 -5.54
N LYS A 75 6.04 -1.42 -6.53
CA LYS A 75 6.29 0.02 -6.31
C LYS A 75 5.30 0.64 -5.33
N PHE A 76 4.02 0.27 -5.43
CA PHE A 76 3.00 0.67 -4.47
C PHE A 76 3.36 0.19 -3.06
N CYS A 77 3.75 -1.08 -2.92
CA CYS A 77 4.17 -1.65 -1.64
C CYS A 77 5.39 -0.93 -1.04
N ALA A 78 6.40 -0.64 -1.86
CA ALA A 78 7.59 0.11 -1.45
C ALA A 78 7.27 1.56 -1.06
N GLY A 79 6.32 2.21 -1.74
CA GLY A 79 5.94 3.60 -1.49
C GLY A 79 5.11 3.82 -0.24
N HIS A 80 4.29 2.83 0.14
CA HIS A 80 3.31 2.97 1.23
C HIS A 80 3.70 2.26 2.54
N GLY A 81 4.65 1.33 2.53
CA GLY A 81 5.17 0.74 3.76
C GLY A 81 4.11 0.10 4.65
N LEU A 82 3.31 -0.80 4.09
CA LEU A 82 2.13 -1.38 4.73
C LEU A 82 2.53 -2.30 5.89
N GLU A 83 2.25 -1.86 7.11
CA GLU A 83 2.56 -2.63 8.32
C GLU A 83 1.44 -3.60 8.69
N ARG A 84 1.82 -4.74 9.27
CA ARG A 84 0.87 -5.78 9.68
C ARG A 84 -0.07 -5.34 10.79
N GLU A 85 0.34 -4.37 11.61
CA GLU A 85 -0.50 -3.82 12.69
C GLU A 85 -1.72 -3.07 12.13
N ASP A 86 -1.63 -2.58 10.89
CA ASP A 86 -2.70 -1.87 10.18
C ASP A 86 -3.54 -2.78 9.27
N ALA A 87 -3.31 -4.10 9.29
CA ALA A 87 -3.93 -5.03 8.36
C ALA A 87 -5.47 -4.97 8.34
N GLN A 88 -6.12 -4.73 9.49
CA GLN A 88 -7.58 -4.57 9.54
C GLN A 88 -8.06 -3.30 8.84
N SER A 89 -7.36 -2.18 9.05
CA SER A 89 -7.66 -0.90 8.39
C SER A 89 -7.41 -0.99 6.89
N LEU A 90 -6.30 -1.63 6.50
CA LEU A 90 -5.98 -1.89 5.10
C LEU A 90 -7.03 -2.81 4.45
N GLN A 91 -7.45 -3.88 5.13
CA GLN A 91 -8.50 -4.77 4.66
C GLN A 91 -9.81 -4.02 4.41
N ALA A 92 -10.25 -3.18 5.36
CA ALA A 92 -11.43 -2.34 5.19
C ALA A 92 -11.28 -1.39 3.99
N LEU A 93 -10.09 -0.79 3.84
CA LEU A 93 -9.79 0.10 2.72
C LEU A 93 -9.81 -0.61 1.37
N CYS A 94 -9.20 -1.80 1.28
CA CYS A 94 -9.25 -2.64 0.09
C CYS A 94 -10.69 -3.00 -0.27
N LEU A 95 -11.52 -3.39 0.70
CA LEU A 95 -12.93 -3.72 0.48
C LEU A 95 -13.70 -2.52 -0.06
N GLU A 96 -13.62 -1.37 0.61
CA GLU A 96 -14.30 -0.14 0.18
C GLU A 96 -13.84 0.32 -1.22
N THR A 97 -12.61 -0.03 -1.61
CA THR A 97 -12.05 0.31 -2.92
C THR A 97 -12.55 -0.66 -3.99
N LEU A 98 -12.63 -1.96 -3.69
CA LEU A 98 -13.22 -2.97 -4.58
C LEU A 98 -14.72 -2.71 -4.82
N GLU A 99 -15.44 -2.23 -3.81
CA GLU A 99 -16.86 -1.86 -3.93
C GLU A 99 -17.11 -0.63 -4.82
N LYS A 100 -16.07 0.18 -5.08
CA LYS A 100 -16.15 1.32 -6.01
C LYS A 100 -15.88 0.94 -7.46
N LEU A 101 -15.42 -0.28 -7.72
CA LEU A 101 -15.21 -0.76 -9.08
C LEU A 101 -16.56 -1.09 -9.72
N GLU A 102 -16.70 -0.74 -10.99
CA GLU A 102 -17.84 -1.22 -11.79
C GLU A 102 -17.80 -2.76 -11.88
N PRO A 103 -18.94 -3.45 -12.05
CA PRO A 103 -18.97 -4.92 -12.07
C PRO A 103 -17.98 -5.56 -13.05
N GLU A 104 -17.83 -4.99 -14.26
CA GLU A 104 -16.89 -5.45 -15.27
C GLU A 104 -15.42 -5.27 -14.84
N GLN A 105 -15.12 -4.17 -14.13
CA GLN A 105 -13.79 -3.89 -13.62
C GLN A 105 -13.43 -4.83 -12.47
N LEU A 106 -14.39 -5.12 -11.59
CA LEU A 106 -14.21 -6.05 -10.49
C LEU A 106 -14.00 -7.49 -11.01
N GLU A 107 -14.76 -7.92 -12.00
CA GLU A 107 -14.59 -9.22 -12.64
C GLU A 107 -13.20 -9.35 -13.29
N ALA A 108 -12.78 -8.33 -14.05
CA ALA A 108 -11.46 -8.31 -14.66
C ALA A 108 -10.34 -8.34 -13.61
N TYR A 109 -10.45 -7.52 -12.55
CA TYR A 109 -9.53 -7.55 -11.42
C TYR A 109 -9.42 -8.96 -10.80
N GLN A 110 -10.55 -9.60 -10.50
CA GLN A 110 -10.59 -10.92 -9.87
C GLN A 110 -9.96 -12.01 -10.76
N MET A 111 -10.11 -11.89 -12.08
CA MET A 111 -9.52 -12.83 -13.03
C MET A 111 -8.00 -12.70 -13.10
N ILE A 112 -7.47 -11.47 -13.02
CA ILE A 112 -6.05 -11.19 -13.29
C ILE A 112 -5.19 -11.18 -12.03
N PHE A 113 -5.74 -10.70 -10.91
CA PHE A 113 -5.02 -10.56 -9.65
C PHE A 113 -4.26 -11.83 -9.24
N PRO A 114 -4.83 -13.06 -9.30
CA PRO A 114 -4.10 -14.27 -8.93
C PRO A 114 -2.83 -14.51 -9.75
N ALA A 115 -2.85 -14.18 -11.05
CA ALA A 115 -1.68 -14.36 -11.91
C ALA A 115 -0.58 -13.35 -11.58
N VAL A 116 -0.96 -12.09 -11.33
CA VAL A 116 -0.01 -11.03 -10.91
C VAL A 116 0.57 -11.36 -9.53
N ALA A 117 -0.26 -11.76 -8.58
CA ALA A 117 0.17 -12.18 -7.25
C ALA A 117 1.13 -13.36 -7.31
N GLY A 118 0.79 -14.40 -8.08
CA GLY A 118 1.65 -15.57 -8.27
C GLY A 118 3.00 -15.23 -8.89
N LEU A 119 3.05 -14.27 -9.82
CA LEU A 119 4.32 -13.81 -10.41
C LEU A 119 5.19 -13.09 -9.36
N ILE A 120 4.60 -12.20 -8.54
CA ILE A 120 5.32 -11.52 -7.46
C ILE A 120 5.86 -12.54 -6.46
N ASP A 121 5.04 -13.50 -6.05
CA ASP A 121 5.43 -14.56 -5.11
C ASP A 121 6.56 -15.43 -5.65
N ALA A 122 6.51 -15.77 -6.95
CA ALA A 122 7.60 -16.49 -7.62
C ALA A 122 8.91 -15.69 -7.61
N CYS A 123 8.84 -14.37 -7.84
CA CYS A 123 10.02 -13.49 -7.80
C CYS A 123 10.63 -13.37 -6.40
N LEU A 124 9.79 -13.25 -5.37
CA LEU A 124 10.26 -13.19 -3.97
C LEU A 124 10.88 -14.53 -3.53
N ALA A 125 10.42 -15.64 -4.09
CA ALA A 125 10.97 -16.97 -3.80
C ALA A 125 12.29 -17.25 -4.55
N ASP A 126 12.37 -16.90 -5.83
CA ASP A 126 13.53 -17.15 -6.70
C ASP A 126 13.61 -16.10 -7.82
N TRP A 127 14.33 -15.00 -7.56
CA TRP A 127 14.49 -13.93 -8.55
C TRP A 127 15.23 -14.39 -9.79
N ASP A 128 16.34 -15.10 -9.62
CA ASP A 128 17.21 -15.48 -10.74
C ASP A 128 16.46 -16.34 -11.76
N HIS A 129 15.53 -17.19 -11.30
CA HIS A 129 14.67 -17.98 -12.18
C HIS A 129 13.66 -17.12 -12.96
N ASN A 130 13.11 -16.07 -12.34
CA ASN A 130 12.00 -15.28 -12.90
C ASN A 130 12.45 -13.98 -13.60
N ARG A 131 13.72 -13.59 -13.45
CA ARG A 131 14.30 -12.35 -13.96
C ARG A 131 14.00 -12.10 -15.44
N ALA A 132 14.12 -13.13 -16.28
CA ALA A 132 13.93 -13.02 -17.73
C ALA A 132 12.55 -12.44 -18.12
N VAL A 133 11.50 -12.72 -17.33
CA VAL A 133 10.14 -12.18 -17.55
C VAL A 133 10.13 -10.65 -17.51
N PHE A 134 10.99 -10.04 -16.69
CA PHE A 134 11.10 -8.61 -16.52
C PHE A 134 12.16 -7.98 -17.43
N GLU A 135 13.15 -8.74 -17.89
CA GLU A 135 14.14 -8.27 -18.86
C GLU A 135 13.49 -7.91 -20.19
N ASP A 136 12.58 -8.76 -20.68
CA ASP A 136 11.83 -8.52 -21.92
C ASP A 136 10.96 -7.24 -21.85
N ALA A 137 10.52 -6.87 -20.64
CA ALA A 137 9.76 -5.65 -20.38
C ALA A 137 10.65 -4.42 -20.07
N GLY A 138 11.97 -4.58 -19.97
CA GLY A 138 12.89 -3.52 -19.57
C GLY A 138 12.73 -3.10 -18.10
N LEU A 139 12.23 -4.00 -17.24
CA LEU A 139 11.90 -3.75 -15.84
C LEU A 139 12.78 -4.51 -14.84
N ALA A 140 13.69 -5.37 -15.31
CA ALA A 140 14.47 -6.27 -14.45
C ALA A 140 15.18 -5.54 -13.30
N ASP A 141 15.95 -4.48 -13.61
CA ASP A 141 16.70 -3.74 -12.58
C ASP A 141 15.77 -3.05 -11.56
N ALA A 142 14.62 -2.53 -12.03
CA ALA A 142 13.64 -1.90 -11.17
C ALA A 142 12.96 -2.92 -10.24
N MET A 143 12.61 -4.09 -10.78
CA MET A 143 12.01 -5.18 -10.01
C MET A 143 13.02 -5.77 -9.02
N GLU A 144 14.27 -5.98 -9.42
CA GLU A 144 15.37 -6.46 -8.56
C GLU A 144 15.57 -5.55 -7.35
N ALA A 145 15.56 -4.23 -7.56
CA ALA A 145 15.64 -3.27 -6.45
C ALA A 145 14.45 -3.40 -5.49
N LEU A 146 13.23 -3.60 -6.01
CA LEU A 146 12.01 -3.71 -5.20
C LEU A 146 11.94 -5.01 -4.41
N ILE A 147 12.32 -6.15 -4.98
CA ILE A 147 12.27 -7.44 -4.26
C ILE A 147 13.41 -7.59 -3.24
N THR A 148 14.52 -6.86 -3.43
CA THR A 148 15.63 -6.81 -2.47
C THR A 148 15.29 -5.88 -1.30
N ASP A 149 14.35 -4.95 -1.51
CA ASP A 149 13.80 -4.12 -0.44
C ASP A 149 12.86 -4.94 0.46
N ARG A 150 13.33 -5.21 1.67
CA ARG A 150 12.57 -5.93 2.69
C ARG A 150 11.23 -5.26 2.99
N GLN A 151 11.17 -3.93 3.04
CA GLN A 151 9.94 -3.21 3.35
C GLN A 151 8.88 -3.44 2.27
N ALA A 152 9.28 -3.46 1.00
CA ALA A 152 8.37 -3.74 -0.11
C ALA A 152 7.84 -5.18 -0.06
N GLY A 153 8.70 -6.15 0.28
CA GLY A 153 8.29 -7.55 0.46
C GLY A 153 7.32 -7.75 1.63
N ASP A 154 7.61 -7.15 2.79
CA ASP A 154 6.75 -7.21 3.98
C ASP A 154 5.39 -6.51 3.69
N SER A 155 5.41 -5.37 2.99
CA SER A 155 4.20 -4.64 2.58
C SER A 155 3.35 -5.43 1.59
N TRP A 156 3.98 -6.12 0.63
CA TRP A 156 3.30 -7.03 -0.28
C TRP A 156 2.58 -8.14 0.48
N GLN A 157 3.26 -8.76 1.45
CA GLN A 157 2.67 -9.81 2.26
C GLN A 157 1.42 -9.32 3.02
N THR A 158 1.51 -8.14 3.64
CA THR A 158 0.38 -7.50 4.33
C THR A 158 -0.78 -7.22 3.38
N LEU A 159 -0.52 -6.66 2.19
CA LEU A 159 -1.55 -6.39 1.19
C LEU A 159 -2.22 -7.67 0.69
N ARG A 160 -1.42 -8.69 0.35
CA ARG A 160 -1.89 -9.98 -0.15
C ARG A 160 -2.78 -10.68 0.88
N ASP A 161 -2.37 -10.72 2.14
CA ASP A 161 -3.13 -11.36 3.22
C ASP A 161 -4.46 -10.63 3.48
N SER A 162 -4.44 -9.29 3.41
CA SER A 162 -5.65 -8.46 3.56
C SER A 162 -6.67 -8.71 2.44
N LEU A 163 -6.19 -8.95 1.21
CA LEU A 163 -7.04 -9.27 0.07
C LEU A 163 -7.54 -10.73 0.08
N ALA A 164 -6.72 -11.68 0.50
CA ALA A 164 -7.08 -13.10 0.59
C ALA A 164 -8.17 -13.34 1.64
N ALA A 165 -8.06 -12.71 2.81
CA ALA A 165 -9.06 -12.82 3.87
C ALA A 165 -10.47 -12.37 3.42
N GLU A 166 -10.56 -11.47 2.43
CA GLU A 166 -11.84 -11.03 1.88
C GLU A 166 -12.44 -12.00 0.86
N GLN A 167 -11.61 -12.71 0.08
CA GLN A 167 -12.12 -13.75 -0.83
C GLN A 167 -12.78 -14.87 -0.04
N ASP A 168 -12.15 -15.34 1.03
CA ASP A 168 -12.69 -16.40 1.89
C ASP A 168 -14.06 -16.00 2.49
N ARG A 169 -14.19 -14.76 2.98
CA ARG A 169 -15.47 -14.26 3.54
C ARG A 169 -16.58 -14.16 2.51
N ARG A 170 -16.25 -13.80 1.27
CA ARG A 170 -17.24 -13.71 0.18
C ARG A 170 -17.75 -15.10 -0.23
N ASP A 171 -16.88 -16.09 -0.20
CA ASP A 171 -17.24 -17.46 -0.58
C ASP A 171 -18.09 -18.12 0.50
N GLU A 172 -17.78 -17.92 1.79
CA GLU A 172 -18.64 -18.36 2.91
C GLU A 172 -20.03 -17.71 2.91
N GLY A 173 -20.15 -16.48 2.39
CA GLY A 173 -21.42 -15.76 2.29
C GLY A 173 -22.36 -16.26 1.18
N LYS A 174 -21.85 -16.96 0.17
CA LYS A 174 -22.64 -17.49 -0.96
C LYS A 174 -23.25 -18.87 -0.69
N GLU A 175 -22.83 -19.56 0.37
CA GLU A 175 -23.34 -20.89 0.74
C GLU A 175 -24.58 -20.87 1.65
N LYS A 176 -25.13 -19.68 1.96
CA LYS A 176 -26.33 -19.49 2.79
C LYS A 176 -27.52 -18.98 1.98
#